data_AF-A0AAV9QCL9-F1
#
_entry.id   AF-A0AAV9QCL9-F1
#
_cell.length_a   1.000
_cell.length_b   1.000
_cell.length_c   1.000
_cell.angle_alpha   90.00
_cell.angle_beta   90.00
_cell.angle_gamma   90.00
#
_symmetry.space_group_name_H-M   'P 1'
#
loop_
_entity.id
_entity.type
_entity.pdbx_description
1 polymer ?
#
loop_
_entity_poly.entity_id
_entity_poly.type
_entity_poly.pdbx_seq_one_letter_code
_entity_poly.pdbx_strand_id
1 'polypeptide(L)'
;MLGYGHSVEISLFCHPEHRDKGIGSKMLKDLLSALRTTKHVTKEAGHEDNPVECDVKKVFAVMAVDEDAPGQGLALRDWYRRWGFEEVGRLKGVGYKKGRIIDTMYMELHLQ
;
A
#
# COMPACT_ATOMS: atom_id res chain seq x y z
N MET A 1 -2.13 20.47 -13.47
CA MET A 1 -1.11 19.91 -12.54
C MET A 1 -1.68 18.62 -11.99
N LEU A 2 -1.03 17.49 -12.23
CA LEU A 2 -1.50 16.18 -11.78
C LEU A 2 -1.28 16.07 -10.27
N GLY A 3 -2.28 16.50 -9.50
CA GLY A 3 -2.17 16.74 -8.05
C GLY A 3 -1.72 15.51 -7.25
N TYR A 4 -2.03 14.31 -7.72
CA TYR A 4 -1.68 13.04 -7.07
C TYR A 4 -0.60 12.25 -7.82
N GLY A 5 0.04 12.84 -8.84
CA GLY A 5 1.02 12.15 -9.69
C GLY A 5 2.24 11.58 -8.94
N HIS A 6 2.55 12.12 -7.77
CA HIS A 6 3.66 11.68 -6.92
C HIS A 6 3.29 10.57 -5.92
N SER A 7 2.04 10.10 -5.94
CA SER A 7 1.51 9.09 -5.03
C SER A 7 1.27 7.77 -5.76
N VAL A 8 1.65 6.65 -5.14
CA VAL A 8 1.43 5.30 -5.69
C VAL A 8 0.84 4.38 -4.62
N GLU A 9 0.13 3.33 -5.03
CA GLU A 9 -0.31 2.25 -4.14
C GLU A 9 0.51 0.98 -4.42
N ILE A 10 0.86 0.23 -3.37
CA ILE A 10 1.54 -1.05 -3.49
C ILE A 10 0.69 -2.19 -2.94
N SER A 11 0.85 -3.36 -3.56
CA SER A 11 0.28 -4.62 -3.08
C SER A 11 1.34 -5.73 -3.17
N LEU A 12 1.51 -6.48 -2.08
CA LEU A 12 2.48 -7.57 -1.99
C LEU A 12 1.77 -8.87 -1.63
N PHE A 13 2.03 -9.93 -2.39
CA PHE A 13 1.47 -11.25 -2.17
C PHE A 13 2.58 -12.28 -2.00
N CYS A 14 2.48 -13.10 -0.96
CA CYS A 14 3.36 -14.23 -0.73
C CYS A 14 2.52 -15.50 -0.66
N HIS A 15 2.94 -16.52 -1.43
CA HIS A 15 2.28 -17.82 -1.44
C HIS A 15 2.22 -18.39 -0.02
N PRO A 16 1.10 -19.02 0.42
CA PRO A 16 0.92 -19.49 1.79
C PRO A 16 2.06 -20.36 2.33
N GLU A 17 2.62 -21.25 1.51
CA GLU A 17 3.72 -22.16 1.87
C GLU A 17 5.09 -21.49 2.01
N HIS A 18 5.17 -20.20 1.66
CA HIS A 18 6.39 -19.40 1.68
C HIS A 18 6.34 -18.25 2.68
N ARG A 19 5.29 -18.18 3.52
CA ARG A 19 5.17 -17.20 4.60
C ARG A 19 6.19 -17.46 5.71
N ASP A 20 6.42 -16.43 6.54
CA ASP A 20 7.30 -16.46 7.72
C ASP A 20 8.77 -16.79 7.46
N LYS A 21 9.19 -16.80 6.18
CA LYS A 21 10.58 -16.99 5.73
C LYS A 21 11.29 -15.67 5.40
N GLY A 22 10.72 -14.53 5.79
CA GLY A 22 11.27 -13.19 5.50
C GLY A 22 11.11 -12.72 4.04
N ILE A 23 10.46 -13.49 3.17
CA ILE A 23 10.31 -13.18 1.74
C ILE A 23 9.58 -11.85 1.51
N GLY A 24 8.45 -11.63 2.18
CA GLY A 24 7.70 -10.37 2.06
C GLY A 24 8.53 -9.15 2.49
N SER A 25 9.34 -9.30 3.55
CA SER A 25 10.26 -8.25 4.00
C SER A 25 11.33 -7.93 2.96
N LYS A 26 11.89 -8.96 2.30
CA LYS A 26 12.85 -8.77 1.21
C LYS A 26 12.20 -8.06 0.02
N MET A 27 11.01 -8.50 -0.40
CA MET A 27 10.26 -7.87 -1.49
C MET A 27 9.95 -6.40 -1.21
N LEU A 28 9.47 -6.07 -0.01
CA LEU A 28 9.17 -4.69 0.33
C LEU A 28 10.44 -3.82 0.37
N LYS A 29 11.54 -4.33 0.93
CA LYS A 29 12.82 -3.62 0.92
C LYS A 29 13.27 -3.26 -0.49
N ASP A 30 13.26 -4.25 -1.38
CA ASP A 30 13.73 -4.09 -2.76
C ASP A 30 12.79 -3.13 -3.53
N LEU A 31 11.47 -3.26 -3.33
CA LEU A 31 10.48 -2.36 -3.93
C LEU A 31 10.65 -0.91 -3.45
N LEU A 32 10.76 -0.68 -2.14
CA LEU A 32 10.96 0.68 -1.60
C LEU A 32 12.29 1.29 -2.09
N SER A 33 13.33 0.46 -2.26
CA SER A 33 14.60 0.91 -2.84
C SER A 33 14.42 1.35 -4.30
N ALA A 34 13.68 0.59 -5.10
CA ALA A 34 13.41 0.94 -6.50
C ALA A 34 12.54 2.21 -6.63
N LEU A 35 11.51 2.34 -5.80
CA LEU A 35 10.61 3.50 -5.83
C LEU A 35 11.32 4.82 -5.56
N ARG A 36 12.40 4.83 -4.76
CA ARG A 36 13.19 6.04 -4.49
C ARG A 36 13.85 6.66 -5.73
N THR A 37 14.06 5.86 -6.78
CA THR A 37 14.66 6.32 -8.04
C THR A 37 13.70 6.19 -9.22
N THR A 38 12.45 5.82 -8.98
CA THR A 38 11.45 5.61 -10.03
C THR A 38 10.75 6.92 -10.37
N LYS A 39 10.57 7.18 -11.67
CA LYS A 39 9.67 8.21 -12.17
C LYS A 39 8.31 7.59 -12.44
N HIS A 40 7.28 8.08 -11.77
CA HIS A 40 5.90 7.71 -12.03
C HIS A 40 5.35 8.55 -13.17
N VAL A 41 4.88 7.87 -14.23
CA VAL A 41 4.28 8.51 -15.40
C VAL A 41 2.78 8.62 -15.18
N THR A 42 2.26 9.84 -15.25
CA THR A 42 0.85 10.15 -15.02
C THR A 42 0.29 10.97 -16.18
N LYS A 43 -1.00 10.79 -16.48
CA LYS A 43 -1.72 11.42 -17.58
C LYS A 43 -3.01 12.03 -17.07
N GLU A 44 -3.37 13.19 -17.60
CA GLU A 44 -4.66 13.82 -17.34
C GLU A 44 -5.69 13.29 -18.34
N ALA A 45 -6.89 12.97 -17.87
CA ALA A 45 -7.96 12.47 -18.73
C ALA A 45 -8.32 13.52 -19.78
N GLY A 46 -8.30 13.14 -21.07
CA GLY A 46 -8.47 14.05 -22.20
C GLY A 46 -7.18 14.78 -22.66
N HIS A 47 -6.04 14.51 -22.02
CA HIS A 47 -4.73 15.05 -22.39
C HIS A 47 -3.64 13.95 -22.41
N GLU A 48 -3.98 12.75 -22.87
CA GLU A 48 -3.15 11.54 -22.79
C GLU A 48 -1.83 11.63 -23.56
N ASP A 49 -1.73 12.54 -24.53
CA ASP A 49 -0.54 12.83 -25.34
C ASP A 49 0.51 13.66 -24.59
N ASN A 50 0.18 14.19 -23.42
CA ASN A 50 1.07 15.01 -22.60
C ASN A 50 1.34 14.34 -21.23
N PRO A 51 2.07 13.21 -21.20
CA PRO A 51 2.41 12.56 -19.95
C PRO A 51 3.33 13.45 -19.11
N VAL A 52 3.16 13.39 -17.78
CA VAL A 52 4.04 14.04 -16.81
C VAL A 52 4.74 12.95 -16.00
N GLU A 53 6.03 13.14 -15.80
CA GLU A 53 6.82 12.32 -14.89
C GLU A 53 6.94 13.01 -13.53
N CYS A 54 6.78 12.22 -12.46
CA CYS A 54 6.91 12.69 -11.08
C CYS A 54 7.81 11.74 -10.30
N ASP A 55 8.58 12.26 -9.34
CA ASP A 55 9.20 11.40 -8.32
C ASP A 55 8.11 10.83 -7.41
N VAL A 56 8.28 9.57 -6.99
CA VAL A 56 7.41 8.96 -5.99
C VAL A 56 7.72 9.54 -4.62
N LYS A 57 6.74 10.21 -4.00
CA LYS A 57 6.86 10.85 -2.67
C LYS A 57 6.01 10.17 -1.61
N LYS A 58 4.87 9.60 -2.01
CA LYS A 58 3.90 8.95 -1.11
C LYS A 58 3.61 7.55 -1.60
N VAL A 59 3.66 6.58 -0.70
CA VAL A 59 3.35 5.18 -0.97
C VAL A 59 2.21 4.76 -0.07
N PHE A 60 1.10 4.34 -0.66
CA PHE A 60 -0.04 3.77 0.05
C PHE A 60 0.04 2.25 0.08
N ALA A 61 -0.33 1.67 1.22
CA ALA A 61 -0.69 0.26 1.32
C ALA A 61 -2.09 0.18 1.91
N VAL A 62 -3.04 -0.31 1.12
CA VAL A 62 -4.44 -0.44 1.51
C VAL A 62 -4.70 -1.89 1.92
N MET A 63 -5.25 -2.10 3.12
CA MET A 63 -5.43 -3.43 3.68
C MET A 63 -6.82 -3.63 4.27
N ALA A 64 -7.31 -4.87 4.17
CA ALA A 64 -8.50 -5.32 4.87
C ALA A 64 -8.21 -5.58 6.34
N VAL A 65 -9.13 -5.19 7.22
CA VAL A 65 -9.10 -5.48 8.66
C VAL A 65 -10.36 -6.28 9.01
N ASP A 66 -10.14 -7.53 9.40
CA ASP A 66 -11.15 -8.43 9.95
C ASP A 66 -10.94 -8.49 11.47
N GLU A 67 -11.77 -7.78 12.24
CA GLU A 67 -11.62 -7.67 13.69
C GLU A 67 -11.82 -9.01 14.41
N ASP A 68 -12.48 -9.97 13.77
CA ASP A 68 -12.68 -11.32 14.30
C ASP A 68 -11.48 -12.25 14.02
N ALA A 69 -10.52 -11.82 13.19
CA ALA A 69 -9.32 -12.60 12.90
C ALA A 69 -8.30 -12.52 14.07
N PRO A 70 -7.35 -13.47 14.17
CA PRO A 70 -6.29 -13.41 15.17
C PRO A 70 -5.54 -12.06 15.15
N GLY A 71 -5.29 -11.49 16.33
CA GLY A 71 -4.70 -10.15 16.45
C GLY A 71 -5.61 -9.03 15.94
N GLN A 72 -6.93 -9.23 15.92
CA GLN A 72 -7.95 -8.29 15.43
C GLN A 72 -7.73 -7.85 13.97
N GLY A 73 -7.05 -8.68 13.17
CA GLY A 73 -6.70 -8.35 11.79
C GLY A 73 -5.58 -7.31 11.64
N LEU A 74 -4.92 -6.91 12.73
CA LEU A 74 -3.94 -5.80 12.74
C LEU A 74 -2.48 -6.24 12.51
N ALA A 75 -2.21 -7.53 12.39
CA ALA A 75 -0.85 -8.04 12.20
C ALA A 75 -0.14 -7.43 10.96
N LEU A 76 -0.87 -7.20 9.86
CA LEU A 76 -0.31 -6.59 8.65
C LEU A 76 -0.04 -5.08 8.85
N ARG A 77 -0.89 -4.37 9.61
CA ARG A 77 -0.66 -2.97 10.00
C ARG A 77 0.65 -2.87 10.78
N ASP A 78 0.80 -3.71 11.81
CA ASP A 78 2.00 -3.70 12.65
C ASP A 78 3.25 -4.12 11.87
N TRP A 79 3.10 -5.02 10.89
CA TRP A 79 4.16 -5.33 9.95
C TRP A 79 4.60 -4.10 9.15
N TYR A 80 3.65 -3.34 8.57
CA TYR A 80 3.92 -2.11 7.81
C TYR A 80 4.53 -0.99 8.68
N ARG A 81 4.10 -0.83 9.94
CA ARG A 81 4.66 0.18 10.86
C ARG A 81 6.17 0.03 11.08
N ARG A 82 6.70 -1.20 11.03
CA ARG A 82 8.15 -1.45 11.12
C ARG A 82 8.94 -0.93 9.92
N TRP A 83 8.27 -0.65 8.81
CA TRP A 83 8.85 -0.05 7.61
C TRP A 83 8.64 1.47 7.53
N GLY A 84 8.10 2.08 8.59
CA GLY A 84 7.84 3.52 8.65
C GLY A 84 6.49 3.95 8.08
N PHE A 85 5.60 3.02 7.75
CA PHE A 85 4.23 3.37 7.37
C PHE A 85 3.42 3.82 8.59
N GLU A 86 2.55 4.79 8.37
CA GLU A 86 1.60 5.32 9.35
C GLU A 86 0.17 5.01 8.93
N GLU A 87 -0.73 4.78 9.89
CA GLU A 87 -2.16 4.64 9.62
C GLU A 87 -2.75 6.04 9.41
N VAL A 88 -3.29 6.30 8.22
CA VAL A 88 -3.83 7.62 7.83
C VAL A 88 -5.34 7.62 7.64
N GLY A 89 -5.99 6.46 7.65
CA GLY A 89 -7.44 6.38 7.55
C GLY A 89 -7.98 4.96 7.71
N ARG A 90 -9.22 4.86 8.20
CA ARG A 90 -9.95 3.59 8.33
C ARG A 90 -11.42 3.80 7.97
N LEU A 91 -11.87 3.04 6.98
CA LEU A 91 -13.26 2.99 6.55
C LEU A 91 -13.92 1.78 7.22
N LYS A 92 -14.92 2.05 8.08
CA LYS A 92 -15.59 1.01 8.87
C LYS A 92 -16.71 0.34 8.09
N GLY A 93 -16.69 -0.99 8.05
CA GLY A 93 -17.73 -1.83 7.47
C GLY A 93 -17.99 -1.66 5.98
N VAL A 94 -17.03 -1.11 5.23
CA VAL A 94 -17.17 -0.87 3.79
C VAL A 94 -16.94 -2.12 2.94
N GLY A 95 -16.29 -3.15 3.48
CA GLY A 95 -16.00 -4.38 2.77
C GLY A 95 -16.88 -5.55 3.23
N TYR A 96 -17.07 -6.52 2.34
CA TYR A 96 -17.69 -7.80 2.67
C TYR A 96 -16.86 -8.95 2.09
N LYS A 97 -16.39 -9.87 2.93
CA LYS A 97 -15.53 -10.98 2.53
C LYS A 97 -15.80 -12.22 3.38
N LYS A 98 -15.93 -13.38 2.73
CA LYS A 98 -16.15 -14.68 3.40
C LYS A 98 -17.29 -14.66 4.43
N GLY A 99 -18.39 -13.98 4.12
CA GLY A 99 -19.54 -13.91 5.02
C GLY A 99 -19.44 -12.86 6.13
N ARG A 100 -18.39 -12.03 6.14
CA ARG A 100 -18.11 -11.04 7.19
C ARG A 100 -18.04 -9.64 6.61
N ILE A 101 -18.54 -8.68 7.39
CA ILE A 101 -18.27 -7.25 7.16
C ILE A 101 -16.86 -6.97 7.67
N ILE A 102 -16.07 -6.26 6.89
CA ILE A 102 -14.67 -5.93 7.19
C ILE A 102 -14.40 -4.45 6.95
N ASP A 103 -13.38 -3.94 7.63
CA ASP A 103 -12.90 -2.58 7.48
C ASP A 103 -11.81 -2.51 6.39
N THR A 104 -11.61 -1.31 5.85
CA THR A 104 -10.48 -0.98 4.97
C THR A 104 -9.60 0.06 5.65
N MET A 105 -8.31 -0.22 5.77
CA MET A 105 -7.33 0.66 6.40
C MET A 105 -6.31 1.15 5.35
N TYR A 106 -6.01 2.44 5.41
CA TYR A 106 -5.01 3.12 4.60
C TYR A 106 -3.75 3.32 5.42
N MET A 107 -2.66 2.73 4.95
CA MET A 107 -1.31 2.98 5.45
C MET A 107 -0.57 3.87 4.47
N GLU A 108 0.18 4.87 4.95
CA GLU A 108 0.98 5.78 4.13
C GLU A 108 2.45 5.75 4.57
N LEU A 109 3.37 5.72 3.61
CA LEU A 109 4.79 5.99 3.81
C LEU A 109 5.20 7.21 3.00
N HIS A 110 5.92 8.13 3.63
CA HIS A 110 6.65 9.19 2.95
C HIS A 110 8.04 8.69 2.55
N LEU A 111 8.35 8.70 1.25
CA LEU A 111 9.55 8.05 0.73
C LEU A 111 10.78 8.96 0.64
N GLN A 112 10.58 10.28 0.53
CA GLN A 112 11.60 11.32 0.32
C GLN A 112 11.16 12.67 0.89
#